data_AF-A0A9C8HW30-F1
#
_entry.id   AF-A0A9C8HW30-F1
#
_cell.length_a   1.000
_cell.length_b   1.000
_cell.length_c   1.000
_cell.angle_alpha   90.00
_cell.angle_beta   90.00
_cell.angle_gamma   90.00
#
_symmetry.space_group_name_H-M   'P 1'
#
loop_
_entity.id
_entity.type
_entity.pdbx_description
1 polymer ?
#
loop_
_entity_poly.entity_id
_entity_poly.type
_entity_poly.pdbx_seq_one_letter_code
_entity_poly.pdbx_strand_id
1 'polypeptide(L)'
;MNKEKLNQILDANLNRVTEGVRVIEEISRFLFEDKKTTIKLKQFRHSLVNLYKKLPGSEIFIHSRNVNSDPGKDINEKSEYSRENLISLLLSNSGRVKESLRVLEEFTKLLDKNISSGFKSKRFKFYEIEKDILKRTTIKKIDFLIPCLYPIIDAAFCKDLKKTAEILNSSDIIITQLRVKEKPDIEFFHAAETLKKYLNPKITFLINNRFDIALAVEADGVHVGQTDLPFNIIKERLEPGKVIGVSVNTLKEAQSAFKQGADYLGFGPIYHTSTKLDAGKIKTLGLLKKLTDSSSAPVAAIGGITPENTLPLLLNGTKLIAVISSVFNNPAPAKVLKSFNSIIKNFIKEKRKAV
;
A
#
# COMPACT_ATOMS: atom_id res chain seq x y z
N MET A 1 -12.30 2.40 -43.79
CA MET A 1 -12.76 1.62 -42.62
C MET A 1 -14.27 1.75 -42.52
N ASN A 2 -15.02 0.66 -42.27
CA ASN A 2 -16.48 0.71 -42.12
C ASN A 2 -16.85 1.61 -40.92
N LYS A 3 -17.78 2.55 -41.11
CA LYS A 3 -18.26 3.50 -40.10
C LYS A 3 -18.80 2.78 -38.85
N GLU A 4 -19.46 1.64 -39.04
CA GLU A 4 -19.98 0.81 -37.94
C GLU A 4 -18.85 0.22 -37.08
N LYS A 5 -17.79 -0.31 -37.72
CA LYS A 5 -16.61 -0.82 -37.02
C LYS A 5 -15.84 0.28 -36.30
N LEU A 6 -15.78 1.48 -36.88
CA LEU A 6 -15.18 2.64 -36.21
C LEU A 6 -15.97 3.01 -34.95
N ASN A 7 -17.30 3.02 -35.02
CA ASN A 7 -18.16 3.31 -33.88
C ASN A 7 -18.01 2.27 -32.77
N GLN A 8 -17.89 0.99 -33.12
CA GLN A 8 -17.60 -0.10 -32.17
C GLN A 8 -16.28 0.13 -31.42
N ILE A 9 -15.22 0.50 -32.15
CA ILE A 9 -13.91 0.77 -31.55
C ILE A 9 -13.99 1.94 -30.56
N LEU A 10 -14.68 3.01 -30.94
CA LEU A 10 -14.84 4.20 -30.11
C LEU A 10 -15.68 3.92 -28.85
N ASP A 11 -16.79 3.20 -28.98
CA ASP A 11 -17.65 2.87 -27.84
C ASP A 11 -16.97 1.94 -26.85
N ALA A 12 -16.33 0.87 -27.34
CA ALA A 12 -15.62 -0.09 -26.49
C ALA A 12 -14.50 0.59 -25.68
N ASN A 13 -13.74 1.50 -26.30
CA ASN A 13 -12.66 2.21 -25.62
C ASN A 13 -13.16 3.32 -24.70
N LEU A 14 -14.30 3.96 -25.01
CA LEU A 14 -14.94 4.86 -24.06
C LEU A 14 -15.40 4.09 -22.81
N ASN A 15 -16.02 2.92 -22.99
CA ASN A 15 -16.47 2.12 -21.87
C ASN A 15 -15.28 1.71 -20.98
N ARG A 16 -14.23 1.12 -21.58
CA ARG A 16 -13.00 0.72 -20.88
C ARG A 16 -12.35 1.87 -20.12
N VAL A 17 -12.23 3.06 -20.73
CA VAL A 17 -11.65 4.21 -20.03
C VAL A 17 -12.52 4.65 -18.84
N THR A 18 -13.85 4.66 -19.00
CA THR A 18 -14.74 5.08 -17.92
C THR A 18 -14.79 4.08 -16.76
N GLU A 19 -14.76 2.78 -17.04
CA GLU A 19 -14.68 1.70 -16.05
C GLU A 19 -13.34 1.72 -15.32
N GLY A 20 -12.22 1.84 -16.05
CA GLY A 20 -10.90 1.93 -15.43
C GLY A 20 -10.77 3.14 -14.51
N VAL A 21 -11.28 4.31 -14.93
CA VAL A 21 -11.35 5.51 -14.07
C VAL A 21 -12.25 5.26 -12.86
N ARG A 22 -13.36 4.53 -13.02
CA ARG A 22 -14.29 4.21 -11.91
C ARG A 22 -13.62 3.35 -10.84
N VAL A 23 -12.84 2.34 -11.24
CA VAL A 23 -12.07 1.52 -10.29
C VAL A 23 -11.11 2.40 -9.49
N ILE A 24 -10.36 3.28 -10.17
CA ILE A 24 -9.40 4.19 -9.52
C ILE A 24 -10.12 5.22 -8.61
N GLU A 25 -11.32 5.67 -9.00
CA GLU A 25 -12.19 6.53 -8.19
C GLU A 25 -12.58 5.85 -6.88
N GLU A 26 -13.02 4.59 -6.93
CA GLU A 26 -13.43 3.86 -5.71
C GLU A 26 -12.22 3.52 -4.82
N ILE A 27 -11.06 3.21 -5.40
CA ILE A 27 -9.80 3.09 -4.65
C ILE A 27 -9.51 4.41 -3.92
N SER A 28 -9.59 5.53 -4.62
CA SER A 28 -9.34 6.85 -4.03
C SER A 28 -10.36 7.21 -2.93
N ARG A 29 -11.62 6.80 -3.12
CA ARG A 29 -12.72 7.15 -2.22
C ARG A 29 -12.75 6.30 -0.95
N PHE A 30 -12.64 5.00 -1.08
CA PHE A 30 -12.88 4.07 0.02
C PHE A 30 -11.60 3.54 0.66
N LEU A 31 -10.49 3.51 -0.09
CA LEU A 31 -9.23 2.99 0.42
C LEU A 31 -8.30 4.12 0.84
N PHE A 32 -8.30 5.25 0.12
CA PHE A 32 -7.49 6.41 0.48
C PHE A 32 -8.26 7.52 1.19
N GLU A 33 -9.60 7.43 1.23
CA GLU A 33 -10.47 8.48 1.79
C GLU A 33 -10.16 9.90 1.23
N ASP A 34 -9.60 9.98 0.01
CA ASP A 34 -9.12 11.21 -0.59
C ASP A 34 -10.24 11.89 -1.38
N LYS A 35 -10.97 12.77 -0.68
CA LYS A 35 -12.04 13.57 -1.27
C LYS A 35 -11.58 14.40 -2.47
N LYS A 36 -10.36 14.96 -2.44
CA LYS A 36 -9.86 15.84 -3.51
C LYS A 36 -9.63 15.06 -4.80
N THR A 37 -8.96 13.92 -4.70
CA THR A 37 -8.69 13.04 -5.85
C THR A 37 -9.98 12.40 -6.36
N THR A 38 -10.88 11.97 -5.47
CA THR A 38 -12.20 11.45 -5.84
C THR A 38 -12.98 12.44 -6.70
N ILE A 39 -13.02 13.72 -6.31
CA ILE A 39 -13.68 14.78 -7.10
C ILE A 39 -12.98 14.95 -8.45
N LYS A 40 -11.64 14.99 -8.50
CA LYS A 40 -10.88 15.10 -9.76
C LYS A 40 -11.22 13.95 -10.72
N LEU A 41 -11.25 12.71 -10.25
CA LEU A 41 -11.57 11.52 -11.05
C LEU A 41 -13.02 11.53 -11.54
N LYS A 42 -13.97 11.91 -10.68
CA LYS A 42 -15.38 12.07 -11.07
C LYS A 42 -15.55 13.13 -12.17
N GLN A 43 -14.93 14.29 -12.00
CA GLN A 43 -14.93 15.36 -13.01
C GLN A 43 -14.24 14.92 -14.30
N PHE A 44 -13.13 14.18 -14.21
CA PHE A 44 -12.43 13.62 -15.35
C PHE A 44 -13.35 12.70 -16.16
N ARG A 45 -14.03 11.75 -15.50
CA ARG A 45 -15.00 10.84 -16.12
C ARG A 45 -16.15 11.57 -16.81
N HIS A 46 -16.77 12.56 -16.15
CA HIS A 46 -17.82 13.37 -16.77
C HIS A 46 -17.29 14.10 -18.01
N SER A 47 -16.07 14.62 -17.94
CA SER A 47 -15.46 15.35 -19.06
C SER A 47 -15.10 14.46 -20.26
N LEU A 48 -14.89 13.16 -20.05
CA LEU A 48 -14.70 12.18 -21.13
C LEU A 48 -16.01 11.91 -21.85
N VAL A 49 -17.09 11.64 -21.11
CA VAL A 49 -18.43 11.41 -21.66
C VAL A 49 -18.89 12.64 -22.46
N ASN A 50 -18.67 13.85 -21.93
CA ASN A 50 -19.04 15.08 -22.63
C ASN A 50 -18.23 15.32 -23.91
N LEU A 51 -16.94 14.94 -23.93
CA LEU A 51 -16.14 15.04 -25.15
C LEU A 51 -16.61 14.03 -26.20
N TYR A 52 -16.96 12.82 -25.77
CA TYR A 52 -17.47 11.77 -26.64
C TYR A 52 -18.81 12.15 -27.28
N LYS A 53 -19.73 12.75 -26.53
CA LYS A 53 -21.03 13.22 -27.03
C LYS A 53 -20.93 14.28 -28.14
N LYS A 54 -19.77 14.93 -28.30
CA LYS A 54 -19.53 15.87 -29.41
C LYS A 54 -19.20 15.18 -30.73
N LEU A 55 -18.95 13.86 -30.73
CA LEU A 55 -18.72 13.12 -31.95
C LEU A 55 -20.01 13.02 -32.77
N PRO A 56 -19.96 13.31 -34.08
CA PRO A 56 -21.11 13.15 -34.96
C PRO A 56 -21.64 11.71 -34.94
N GLY A 57 -22.93 11.53 -34.61
CA GLY A 57 -23.58 10.22 -34.55
C GLY A 57 -23.35 9.46 -33.24
N SER A 58 -22.86 10.11 -32.19
CA SER A 58 -22.58 9.44 -30.91
C SER A 58 -23.81 8.87 -30.20
N GLU A 59 -25.01 9.36 -30.49
CA GLU A 59 -26.28 8.82 -29.98
C GLU A 59 -26.53 7.35 -30.38
N ILE A 60 -25.99 6.89 -31.51
CA ILE A 60 -26.22 5.53 -32.01
C ILE A 60 -25.05 4.57 -31.75
N PHE A 61 -23.94 5.02 -31.16
CA PHE A 61 -22.76 4.18 -30.94
C PHE A 61 -23.02 3.02 -29.97
N ILE A 62 -23.92 3.19 -29.00
CA ILE A 62 -24.35 2.10 -28.12
C ILE A 62 -25.03 0.96 -28.89
N HIS A 63 -25.72 1.27 -29.99
CA HIS A 63 -26.37 0.28 -30.86
C HIS A 63 -25.37 -0.50 -31.71
N SER A 64 -24.14 -0.01 -31.83
CA SER A 64 -23.07 -0.71 -32.54
C SER A 64 -22.40 -1.81 -31.68
N ARG A 65 -22.71 -1.89 -30.37
CA ARG A 65 -22.16 -2.92 -29.46
C ARG A 65 -22.52 -4.32 -29.96
N ASN A 66 -21.52 -5.06 -30.41
CA ASN A 66 -21.69 -6.44 -30.82
C ASN A 66 -21.18 -7.40 -29.73
N VAL A 67 -22.05 -7.76 -28.79
CA VAL A 67 -21.70 -8.62 -27.63
C VAL A 67 -21.56 -10.11 -28.00
N ASN A 68 -22.11 -10.53 -29.15
CA ASN A 68 -22.19 -11.94 -29.53
C ASN A 68 -21.09 -12.39 -30.50
N SER A 69 -20.43 -11.47 -31.19
CA SER A 69 -19.35 -11.78 -32.13
C SER A 69 -18.12 -10.87 -31.97
N ASP A 70 -17.93 -10.31 -30.78
CA ASP A 70 -16.68 -9.66 -30.39
C ASP A 70 -15.55 -10.72 -30.31
N PRO A 71 -14.50 -10.63 -31.15
CA PRO A 71 -13.38 -11.56 -31.12
C PRO A 71 -12.63 -11.56 -29.78
N GLY A 72 -12.78 -10.51 -28.97
CA GLY A 72 -12.18 -10.37 -27.65
C GLY A 72 -12.96 -11.02 -26.49
N LYS A 73 -14.18 -11.52 -26.73
CA LYS A 73 -15.06 -12.04 -25.67
C LYS A 73 -14.50 -13.27 -24.94
N ASP A 74 -13.84 -14.16 -25.68
CA ASP A 74 -13.35 -15.45 -25.18
C ASP A 74 -11.83 -15.45 -24.92
N ILE A 75 -11.18 -14.28 -24.99
CA ILE A 75 -9.75 -14.14 -24.69
C ILE A 75 -9.60 -13.96 -23.17
N ASN A 76 -9.70 -15.07 -22.43
CA ASN A 76 -9.40 -15.10 -21.01
C ASN A 76 -7.94 -15.51 -20.80
N GLU A 77 -7.04 -14.54 -20.74
CA GLU A 77 -5.68 -14.84 -20.29
C GLU A 77 -5.67 -15.17 -18.79
N LYS A 78 -4.93 -16.23 -18.41
CA LYS A 78 -4.74 -16.61 -17.00
C LYS A 78 -4.17 -15.48 -16.12
N SER A 79 -3.54 -14.47 -16.73
CA SER A 79 -3.01 -13.25 -16.10
C SER A 79 -4.10 -12.28 -15.61
N GLU A 80 -5.35 -12.42 -16.07
CA GLU A 80 -6.45 -11.53 -15.69
C GLU A 80 -6.99 -11.83 -14.27
N TYR A 81 -6.80 -13.08 -13.80
CA TYR A 81 -7.28 -13.56 -12.50
C TYR A 81 -6.27 -13.41 -11.35
N SER A 82 -5.02 -13.01 -11.63
CA SER A 82 -4.03 -12.73 -10.60
C SER A 82 -3.84 -11.23 -10.41
N ARG A 83 -4.32 -10.72 -9.27
CA ARG A 83 -3.93 -9.41 -8.75
C ARG A 83 -3.35 -9.63 -7.36
N GLU A 84 -2.05 -9.38 -7.22
CA GLU A 84 -1.30 -9.69 -6.00
C GLU A 84 -1.57 -8.67 -4.88
N ASN A 85 -1.77 -7.40 -5.25
CA ASN A 85 -2.03 -6.31 -4.31
C ASN A 85 -2.82 -5.15 -4.95
N LEU A 86 -3.29 -4.20 -4.12
CA LEU A 86 -4.09 -3.05 -4.56
C LEU A 86 -3.34 -2.15 -5.58
N ILE A 87 -2.01 -2.14 -5.53
CA ILE A 87 -1.17 -1.35 -6.43
C ILE A 87 -1.16 -1.96 -7.83
N SER A 88 -1.07 -3.28 -7.92
CA SER A 88 -1.26 -3.99 -9.20
C SER A 88 -2.63 -3.69 -9.80
N LEU A 89 -3.66 -3.55 -8.96
CA LEU A 89 -5.01 -3.17 -9.40
C LEU A 89 -5.04 -1.72 -9.92
N LEU A 90 -4.45 -0.78 -9.19
CA LEU A 90 -4.38 0.63 -9.59
C LEU A 90 -3.56 0.82 -10.88
N LEU A 91 -2.37 0.22 -10.97
CA LEU A 91 -1.49 0.32 -12.13
C LEU A 91 -2.10 -0.35 -13.36
N SER A 92 -2.71 -1.53 -13.20
CA SER A 92 -3.39 -2.22 -14.31
C SER A 92 -4.56 -1.39 -14.86
N ASN A 93 -5.42 -0.86 -13.99
CA ASN A 93 -6.53 -0.01 -14.42
C ASN A 93 -6.04 1.32 -15.00
N SER A 94 -4.95 1.89 -14.47
CA SER A 94 -4.34 3.10 -15.04
C SER A 94 -3.75 2.82 -16.43
N GLY A 95 -3.11 1.67 -16.64
CA GLY A 95 -2.65 1.19 -17.95
C GLY A 95 -3.80 1.13 -18.95
N ARG A 96 -4.89 0.44 -18.61
CA ARG A 96 -6.11 0.32 -19.43
C ARG A 96 -6.68 1.69 -19.80
N VAL A 97 -6.77 2.62 -18.85
CA VAL A 97 -7.21 4.00 -19.11
C VAL A 97 -6.32 4.70 -20.14
N LYS A 98 -4.99 4.60 -19.98
CA LYS A 98 -4.03 5.24 -20.88
C LYS A 98 -4.09 4.66 -22.29
N GLU A 99 -4.18 3.34 -22.41
CA GLU A 99 -4.32 2.63 -23.68
C GLU A 99 -5.62 3.01 -24.38
N SER A 100 -6.75 2.96 -23.68
CA SER A 100 -8.04 3.34 -24.26
C SER A 100 -8.09 4.81 -24.68
N LEU A 101 -7.49 5.73 -23.90
CA LEU A 101 -7.37 7.13 -24.31
C LEU A 101 -6.50 7.30 -25.55
N ARG A 102 -5.44 6.48 -25.71
CA ARG A 102 -4.60 6.49 -26.90
C ARG A 102 -5.36 6.01 -28.13
N VAL A 103 -6.16 4.95 -27.98
CA VAL A 103 -7.04 4.46 -29.07
C VAL A 103 -8.06 5.54 -29.45
N LEU A 104 -8.75 6.14 -28.48
CA LEU A 104 -9.70 7.23 -28.74
C LEU A 104 -9.02 8.42 -29.42
N GLU A 105 -7.83 8.83 -28.96
CA GLU A 105 -7.04 9.91 -29.58
C GLU A 105 -6.74 9.62 -31.05
N GLU A 106 -6.25 8.43 -31.38
CA GLU A 106 -5.83 8.09 -32.74
C GLU A 106 -7.02 7.87 -33.69
N PHE A 107 -8.03 7.12 -33.26
CA PHE A 107 -9.18 6.81 -34.12
C PHE A 107 -10.07 8.03 -34.38
N THR A 108 -10.15 8.98 -33.44
CA THR A 108 -10.90 10.22 -33.67
C THR A 108 -10.20 11.19 -34.63
N LYS A 109 -8.91 11.03 -34.95
CA LYS A 109 -8.24 11.82 -36.02
C LYS A 109 -8.88 11.60 -37.39
N LEU A 110 -9.49 10.44 -37.59
CA LEU A 110 -10.21 10.10 -38.82
C LEU A 110 -11.56 10.82 -38.93
N LEU A 111 -12.04 11.42 -37.84
CA LEU A 111 -13.36 12.05 -37.75
C LEU A 111 -13.26 13.56 -37.51
N ASP A 112 -12.55 13.96 -36.46
CA ASP A 112 -12.46 15.35 -36.02
C ASP A 112 -11.15 15.60 -35.26
N LYS A 113 -10.30 16.47 -35.82
CA LYS A 113 -9.00 16.85 -35.23
C LYS A 113 -9.15 17.56 -33.88
N ASN A 114 -10.19 18.35 -33.68
CA ASN A 114 -10.45 19.05 -32.43
C ASN A 114 -10.82 18.04 -31.33
N ILE A 115 -11.67 17.06 -31.64
CA ILE A 115 -12.03 16.01 -30.67
C ILE A 115 -10.81 15.14 -30.35
N SER A 116 -10.00 14.78 -31.33
CA SER A 116 -8.73 14.07 -31.13
C SER A 116 -7.79 14.85 -30.20
N SER A 117 -7.64 16.16 -30.41
CA SER A 117 -6.86 17.02 -29.51
C SER A 117 -7.42 17.03 -28.09
N GLY A 118 -8.74 16.93 -27.95
CA GLY A 118 -9.42 16.74 -26.67
C GLY A 118 -8.99 15.45 -25.97
N PHE A 119 -8.99 14.31 -26.65
CA PHE A 119 -8.56 13.03 -26.07
C PHE A 119 -7.06 13.02 -25.74
N LYS A 120 -6.22 13.66 -26.56
CA LYS A 120 -4.81 13.90 -26.23
C LYS A 120 -4.68 14.67 -24.92
N SER A 121 -5.40 15.79 -24.76
CA SER A 121 -5.40 16.57 -23.52
C SER A 121 -5.87 15.75 -22.32
N LYS A 122 -6.92 14.91 -22.47
CA LYS A 122 -7.37 14.00 -21.42
C LYS A 122 -6.30 12.99 -21.02
N ARG A 123 -5.55 12.44 -21.98
CA ARG A 123 -4.45 11.50 -21.71
C ARG A 123 -3.37 12.13 -20.85
N PHE A 124 -2.91 13.34 -21.19
CA PHE A 124 -1.92 14.07 -20.39
C PHE A 124 -2.45 14.43 -19.00
N LYS A 125 -3.69 14.90 -18.90
CA LYS A 125 -4.33 15.18 -17.61
C LYS A 125 -4.43 13.91 -16.74
N PHE A 126 -4.68 12.75 -17.35
CA PHE A 126 -4.70 11.50 -16.61
C PHE A 126 -3.30 11.10 -16.11
N TYR A 127 -2.22 11.37 -16.84
CA TYR A 127 -0.85 11.15 -16.35
C TYR A 127 -0.56 11.98 -15.10
N GLU A 128 -1.06 13.22 -15.04
CA GLU A 128 -0.93 14.04 -13.83
C GLU A 128 -1.73 13.47 -12.66
N ILE A 129 -2.97 13.01 -12.91
CA ILE A 129 -3.80 12.36 -11.89
C ILE A 129 -3.13 11.08 -11.39
N GLU A 130 -2.63 10.23 -12.29
CA GLU A 130 -1.89 9.01 -11.97
C GLU A 130 -0.65 9.35 -11.12
N LYS A 131 0.14 10.34 -11.53
CA LYS A 131 1.33 10.78 -10.77
C LYS A 131 0.95 11.33 -9.40
N ASP A 132 -0.12 12.12 -9.29
CA ASP A 132 -0.61 12.65 -8.02
C ASP A 132 -1.07 11.52 -7.08
N ILE A 133 -1.80 10.55 -7.63
CA ILE A 133 -2.24 9.37 -6.87
C ILE A 133 -1.02 8.57 -6.43
N LEU A 134 -0.10 8.26 -7.35
CA LEU A 134 1.12 7.51 -7.08
C LEU A 134 2.06 8.21 -6.08
N LYS A 135 2.06 9.55 -6.01
CA LYS A 135 2.81 10.30 -4.99
C LYS A 135 2.19 10.21 -3.60
N ARG A 136 0.86 10.18 -3.54
CA ARG A 136 0.09 10.11 -2.27
C ARG A 136 0.05 8.68 -1.75
N THR A 137 0.01 7.74 -2.67
CA THR A 137 0.26 6.34 -2.41
C THR A 137 1.77 6.15 -2.39
N THR A 138 2.40 6.43 -1.27
CA THR A 138 3.59 5.63 -1.00
C THR A 138 3.16 4.20 -1.16
N ILE A 139 3.73 3.47 -2.12
CA ILE A 139 3.40 2.06 -2.43
C ILE A 139 3.28 1.25 -1.12
N LYS A 140 4.03 1.66 -0.10
CA LYS A 140 4.11 1.07 1.24
C LYS A 140 2.94 1.37 2.20
N LYS A 141 2.23 2.50 2.06
CA LYS A 141 1.06 2.85 2.92
C LYS A 141 -0.13 1.91 2.68
N ILE A 142 -0.31 1.49 1.44
CA ILE A 142 -1.42 0.65 0.99
C ILE A 142 -1.26 -0.78 1.48
N ASP A 143 -0.03 -1.28 1.45
CA ASP A 143 0.25 -2.66 1.85
C ASP A 143 -0.09 -2.88 3.34
N PHE A 144 -0.04 -1.82 4.16
CA PHE A 144 -0.43 -1.85 5.57
C PHE A 144 -1.95 -1.81 5.81
N LEU A 145 -2.80 -1.72 4.78
CA LEU A 145 -4.25 -1.85 4.93
C LEU A 145 -4.69 -3.31 5.01
N ILE A 146 -3.85 -4.23 4.54
CA ILE A 146 -4.04 -5.67 4.65
C ILE A 146 -3.22 -6.17 5.84
N PRO A 147 -3.81 -7.02 6.71
CA PRO A 147 -3.06 -7.65 7.79
C PRO A 147 -1.76 -8.31 7.31
N CYS A 148 -0.64 -7.98 7.93
CA CYS A 148 0.68 -8.52 7.61
C CYS A 148 1.54 -8.74 8.85
N LEU A 149 2.56 -9.57 8.70
CA LEU A 149 3.58 -9.79 9.71
C LEU A 149 4.68 -8.73 9.58
N TYR A 150 5.12 -8.20 10.72
CA TYR A 150 6.13 -7.16 10.81
C TYR A 150 7.28 -7.59 11.75
N PRO A 151 8.25 -8.37 11.27
CA PRO A 151 9.41 -8.75 12.08
C PRO A 151 10.32 -7.54 12.32
N ILE A 152 10.73 -7.34 13.57
CA ILE A 152 11.71 -6.35 13.99
C ILE A 152 12.98 -7.10 14.38
N ILE A 153 14.04 -6.87 13.63
CA ILE A 153 15.36 -7.46 13.78
C ILE A 153 16.05 -6.72 14.92
N ASP A 154 16.31 -7.42 16.01
CA ASP A 154 17.12 -6.90 17.11
C ASP A 154 18.49 -7.57 17.08
N ALA A 155 19.55 -6.75 17.03
CA ALA A 155 20.93 -7.24 16.98
C ALA A 155 21.28 -8.15 18.15
N ALA A 156 20.56 -8.07 19.28
CA ALA A 156 20.73 -8.99 20.40
C ALA A 156 20.39 -10.45 20.07
N PHE A 157 19.41 -10.68 19.18
CA PHE A 157 18.99 -12.04 18.77
C PHE A 157 19.53 -12.43 17.39
N CYS A 158 19.76 -11.45 16.50
CA CYS A 158 20.13 -11.67 15.11
C CYS A 158 21.62 -11.39 14.87
N LYS A 159 22.49 -12.34 15.25
CA LYS A 159 23.95 -12.20 15.06
C LYS A 159 24.38 -12.28 13.59
N ASP A 160 23.78 -13.19 12.83
CA ASP A 160 24.03 -13.32 11.38
C ASP A 160 22.93 -12.60 10.59
N LEU A 161 23.21 -11.35 10.23
CA LEU A 161 22.26 -10.50 9.53
C LEU A 161 22.01 -10.93 8.09
N LYS A 162 23.00 -11.55 7.42
CA LYS A 162 22.82 -12.06 6.06
C LYS A 162 21.84 -13.23 6.08
N LYS A 163 22.04 -14.20 6.96
CA LYS A 163 21.12 -15.33 7.13
C LYS A 163 19.74 -14.86 7.58
N THR A 164 19.68 -13.85 8.44
CA THR A 164 18.42 -13.23 8.85
C THR A 164 17.67 -12.64 7.66
N ALA A 165 18.36 -11.91 6.77
CA ALA A 165 17.76 -11.38 5.54
C ALA A 165 17.28 -12.50 4.60
N GLU A 166 18.03 -13.59 4.43
CA GLU A 166 17.62 -14.75 3.63
C GLU A 166 16.32 -15.38 4.15
N ILE A 167 16.22 -15.57 5.47
CA ILE A 167 14.99 -16.07 6.12
C ILE A 167 13.80 -15.15 5.85
N LEU A 168 14.00 -13.84 6.00
CA LEU A 168 12.96 -12.84 5.76
C LEU A 168 12.53 -12.79 4.29
N ASN A 169 13.47 -12.87 3.35
CA ASN A 169 13.20 -12.90 1.92
C ASN A 169 12.40 -14.13 1.47
N SER A 170 12.57 -15.25 2.16
CA SER A 170 11.81 -16.48 1.92
C SER A 170 10.44 -16.51 2.62
N SER A 171 10.14 -15.50 3.43
CA SER A 171 8.90 -15.38 4.20
C SER A 171 7.93 -14.41 3.53
N ASP A 172 6.63 -14.64 3.71
CA ASP A 172 5.60 -13.75 3.20
C ASP A 172 5.45 -12.52 4.10
N ILE A 173 6.37 -11.57 3.94
CA ILE A 173 6.39 -10.29 4.65
C ILE A 173 6.62 -9.15 3.67
N ILE A 174 6.13 -7.97 4.03
CA ILE A 174 6.24 -6.75 3.21
C ILE A 174 7.00 -5.63 3.93
N ILE A 175 7.34 -5.83 5.20
CA ILE A 175 7.98 -4.85 6.07
C ILE A 175 8.86 -5.54 7.10
N THR A 176 10.00 -4.92 7.38
CA THR A 176 10.85 -5.25 8.53
C THR A 176 11.54 -3.99 9.05
N GLN A 177 12.11 -4.08 10.24
CA GLN A 177 12.81 -2.96 10.88
C GLN A 177 14.08 -3.46 11.54
N LEU A 178 15.17 -2.71 11.43
CA LEU A 178 16.35 -2.90 12.26
C LEU A 178 16.26 -2.06 13.53
N ARG A 179 16.45 -2.73 14.67
CA ARG A 179 16.62 -2.13 15.99
C ARG A 179 17.99 -2.52 16.55
N VAL A 180 18.80 -1.51 16.84
CA VAL A 180 20.05 -1.68 17.57
C VAL A 180 20.00 -0.76 18.79
N LYS A 181 20.22 -1.32 19.97
CA LYS A 181 20.33 -0.57 21.24
C LYS A 181 21.71 -0.85 21.84
N GLU A 182 22.24 0.14 22.56
CA GLU A 182 23.47 0.00 23.36
C GLU A 182 24.69 -0.47 22.54
N LYS A 183 24.80 0.00 21.29
CA LYS A 183 25.94 -0.24 20.41
C LYS A 183 26.49 1.06 19.83
N PRO A 184 27.79 1.12 19.48
CA PRO A 184 28.37 2.22 18.73
C PRO A 184 27.65 2.47 17.40
N ASP A 185 27.62 3.73 16.97
CA ASP A 185 26.96 4.17 15.73
C ASP A 185 27.49 3.43 14.49
N ILE A 186 28.79 3.15 14.45
CA ILE A 186 29.42 2.42 13.35
C ILE A 186 28.90 0.97 13.25
N GLU A 187 28.62 0.32 14.38
CA GLU A 187 28.03 -1.02 14.39
C GLU A 187 26.57 -0.99 13.91
N PHE A 188 25.80 0.04 14.29
CA PHE A 188 24.45 0.24 13.75
C PHE A 188 24.52 0.43 12.24
N PHE A 189 25.34 1.36 11.76
CA PHE A 189 25.49 1.66 10.34
C PHE A 189 25.82 0.41 9.52
N HIS A 190 26.82 -0.37 9.90
CA HIS A 190 27.18 -1.59 9.19
C HIS A 190 26.10 -2.68 9.24
N ALA A 191 25.37 -2.80 10.37
CA ALA A 191 24.23 -3.70 10.46
C ALA A 191 23.11 -3.28 9.49
N ALA A 192 22.82 -1.99 9.42
CA ALA A 192 21.82 -1.42 8.53
C ALA A 192 22.20 -1.59 7.05
N GLU A 193 23.45 -1.31 6.71
CA GLU A 193 24.01 -1.51 5.36
C GLU A 193 23.96 -2.98 4.93
N THR A 194 24.34 -3.89 5.82
CA THR A 194 24.29 -5.34 5.58
C THR A 194 22.86 -5.78 5.27
N LEU A 195 21.89 -5.41 6.10
CA LEU A 195 20.49 -5.76 5.85
C LEU A 195 19.96 -5.12 4.57
N LYS A 196 20.26 -3.85 4.31
CA LYS A 196 19.83 -3.16 3.08
C LYS A 196 20.36 -3.85 1.82
N LYS A 197 21.58 -4.37 1.87
CA LYS A 197 22.22 -5.11 0.77
C LYS A 197 21.57 -6.47 0.49
N TYR A 198 21.20 -7.22 1.53
CA TYR A 198 20.73 -8.60 1.40
C TYR A 198 19.20 -8.76 1.43
N LEU A 199 18.45 -7.77 1.94
CA LEU A 199 17.00 -7.80 1.93
C LEU A 199 16.45 -7.60 0.52
N ASN A 200 15.39 -8.33 0.18
CA ASN A 200 14.67 -8.16 -1.06
C ASN A 200 14.13 -6.71 -1.13
N PRO A 201 14.42 -5.94 -2.21
CA PRO A 201 13.97 -4.55 -2.34
C PRO A 201 12.44 -4.36 -2.23
N LYS A 202 11.65 -5.42 -2.41
CA LYS A 202 10.19 -5.40 -2.22
C LYS A 202 9.79 -5.28 -0.74
N ILE A 203 10.64 -5.70 0.19
CA ILE A 203 10.40 -5.60 1.63
C ILE A 203 10.74 -4.19 2.09
N THR A 204 9.78 -3.51 2.70
CA THR A 204 9.99 -2.19 3.31
C THR A 204 10.95 -2.30 4.49
N PHE A 205 12.13 -1.69 4.38
CA PHE A 205 13.15 -1.70 5.41
C PHE A 205 13.18 -0.39 6.19
N LEU A 206 12.86 -0.44 7.48
CA LEU A 206 12.83 0.72 8.38
C LEU A 206 13.98 0.70 9.38
N ILE A 207 14.45 1.89 9.77
CA ILE A 207 15.39 2.06 10.88
C ILE A 207 14.65 2.54 12.12
N ASN A 208 14.93 1.94 13.27
CA ASN A 208 14.34 2.35 14.54
C ASN A 208 15.11 3.51 15.17
N ASN A 209 14.40 4.57 15.58
CA ASN A 209 14.85 5.81 16.26
C ASN A 209 15.88 6.68 15.50
N ARG A 210 16.86 6.08 14.83
CA ARG A 210 18.00 6.75 14.19
C ARG A 210 17.68 7.24 12.78
N PHE A 211 17.06 8.41 12.70
CA PHE A 211 16.75 9.10 11.44
C PHE A 211 17.99 9.37 10.58
N ASP A 212 19.09 9.76 11.20
CA ASP A 212 20.39 9.97 10.57
C ASP A 212 20.93 8.69 9.89
N ILE A 213 20.86 7.54 10.56
CA ILE A 213 21.24 6.25 9.97
C ILE A 213 20.28 5.87 8.84
N ALA A 214 18.97 6.14 9.01
CA ALA A 214 17.97 5.90 7.96
C ALA A 214 18.31 6.65 6.66
N LEU A 215 18.77 7.90 6.76
CA LEU A 215 19.24 8.68 5.62
C LEU A 215 20.54 8.10 5.05
N ALA A 216 21.54 7.81 5.91
CA ALA A 216 22.86 7.36 5.49
C ALA A 216 22.85 6.05 4.68
N VAL A 217 21.91 5.15 4.98
CA VAL A 217 21.77 3.86 4.27
C VAL A 217 20.63 3.86 3.24
N GLU A 218 20.03 5.02 2.99
CA GLU A 218 18.87 5.17 2.10
C GLU A 218 17.74 4.17 2.43
N ALA A 219 17.45 4.02 3.72
CA ALA A 219 16.36 3.17 4.19
C ALA A 219 15.02 3.64 3.60
N ASP A 220 14.03 2.76 3.65
CA ASP A 220 12.69 3.07 3.13
C ASP A 220 11.88 3.96 4.08
N GLY A 221 12.39 4.17 5.29
CA GLY A 221 11.73 4.95 6.30
C GLY A 221 12.34 4.76 7.69
N VAL A 222 11.67 5.36 8.66
CA VAL A 222 12.05 5.34 10.07
C VAL A 222 10.82 5.01 10.93
N HIS A 223 11.06 4.42 12.10
CA HIS A 223 10.06 4.35 13.16
C HIS A 223 10.58 5.10 14.38
N VAL A 224 9.75 5.96 14.95
CA VAL A 224 10.12 6.81 16.09
C VAL A 224 9.16 6.67 17.26
N GLY A 225 9.72 6.83 18.46
CA GLY A 225 9.00 6.93 19.72
C GLY A 225 8.82 8.38 20.16
N GLN A 226 8.21 8.54 21.34
CA GLN A 226 7.83 9.85 21.87
C GLN A 226 9.03 10.71 22.35
N THR A 227 10.19 10.09 22.55
CA THR A 227 11.42 10.75 23.01
C THR A 227 12.49 10.91 21.93
N ASP A 228 12.19 10.51 20.69
CA ASP A 228 13.10 10.67 19.56
C ASP A 228 12.95 12.05 18.90
N LEU A 229 13.62 12.24 17.77
CA LEU A 229 13.41 13.42 16.93
C LEU A 229 11.92 13.62 16.60
N PRO A 230 11.39 14.86 16.74
CA PRO A 230 9.98 15.13 16.47
C PRO A 230 9.56 14.76 15.06
N PHE A 231 8.36 14.19 14.93
CA PHE A 231 7.83 13.71 13.65
C PHE A 231 7.84 14.78 12.55
N ASN A 232 7.47 16.02 12.87
CA ASN A 232 7.45 17.13 11.90
C ASN A 232 8.86 17.42 11.34
N ILE A 233 9.88 17.40 12.20
CA ILE A 233 11.28 17.64 11.81
C ILE A 233 11.77 16.54 10.86
N ILE A 234 11.41 15.29 11.15
CA ILE A 234 11.71 14.14 10.28
C ILE A 234 10.99 14.29 8.94
N LYS A 235 9.68 14.53 8.96
CA LYS A 235 8.86 14.62 7.75
C LYS A 235 9.30 15.74 6.80
N GLU A 236 9.81 16.85 7.31
CA GLU A 236 10.35 17.94 6.50
C GLU A 236 11.64 17.57 5.75
N ARG A 237 12.43 16.64 6.30
CA ARG A 237 13.77 16.28 5.80
C ARG A 237 13.82 14.95 5.09
N LEU A 238 12.88 14.07 5.40
CA LEU A 238 12.77 12.76 4.78
C LEU A 238 12.19 12.90 3.37
N GLU A 239 12.77 12.17 2.42
CA GLU A 239 12.34 12.22 1.03
C GLU A 239 10.84 11.87 0.89
N PRO A 240 10.11 12.55 -0.01
CA PRO A 240 8.72 12.20 -0.31
C PRO A 240 8.59 10.73 -0.69
N GLY A 241 7.69 10.00 -0.03
CA GLY A 241 7.48 8.57 -0.28
C GLY A 241 8.31 7.63 0.58
N LYS A 242 8.99 8.12 1.61
CA LYS A 242 9.52 7.27 2.69
C LYS A 242 8.47 7.08 3.79
N VAL A 243 8.57 5.99 4.54
CA VAL A 243 7.63 5.58 5.59
C VAL A 243 8.04 6.14 6.95
N ILE A 244 7.09 6.65 7.73
CA ILE A 244 7.30 7.09 9.10
C ILE A 244 6.27 6.41 10.01
N GLY A 245 6.74 5.47 10.82
CA GLY A 245 5.97 4.87 11.90
C GLY A 245 6.15 5.63 13.21
N VAL A 246 5.08 5.72 14.02
CA VAL A 246 5.16 6.38 15.34
C VAL A 246 4.63 5.45 16.43
N SER A 247 5.44 5.17 17.45
CA SER A 247 4.97 4.49 18.65
C SER A 247 4.07 5.41 19.46
N VAL A 248 2.90 4.94 19.86
CA VAL A 248 1.89 5.68 20.63
C VAL A 248 1.43 4.87 21.84
N ASN A 249 1.15 5.56 22.94
CA ASN A 249 0.74 4.96 24.20
C ASN A 249 -0.70 5.29 24.60
N THR A 250 -1.26 6.34 24.02
CA THR A 250 -2.58 6.89 24.33
C THR A 250 -3.36 7.22 23.05
N LEU A 251 -4.68 7.31 23.15
CA LEU A 251 -5.53 7.73 22.02
C LEU A 251 -5.20 9.16 21.56
N LYS A 252 -4.79 10.03 22.48
CA LYS A 252 -4.40 11.42 22.15
C LYS A 252 -3.13 11.46 21.30
N GLU A 253 -2.12 10.66 21.65
CA GLU A 253 -0.90 10.50 20.84
C GLU A 253 -1.22 9.91 19.46
N ALA A 254 -2.07 8.88 19.40
CA ALA A 254 -2.52 8.26 18.15
C ALA A 254 -3.18 9.29 17.21
N GLN A 255 -4.12 10.08 17.73
CA GLN A 255 -4.79 11.14 16.97
C GLN A 255 -3.81 12.22 16.50
N SER A 256 -2.86 12.61 17.36
CA SER A 256 -1.83 13.60 17.02
C SER A 256 -0.93 13.09 15.90
N ALA A 257 -0.39 11.88 16.03
CA ALA A 257 0.48 11.26 15.03
C ALA A 257 -0.23 11.09 13.68
N PHE A 258 -1.50 10.67 13.71
CA PHE A 258 -2.32 10.59 12.51
C PHE A 258 -2.51 11.96 11.84
N LYS A 259 -2.88 13.00 12.59
CA LYS A 259 -3.04 14.37 12.06
C LYS A 259 -1.75 14.92 11.44
N GLN A 260 -0.61 14.59 12.05
CA GLN A 260 0.69 14.96 11.50
C GLN A 260 1.03 14.18 10.21
N GLY A 261 0.38 13.03 10.01
CA GLY A 261 0.44 12.22 8.80
C GLY A 261 1.38 11.02 8.90
N ALA A 262 1.48 10.41 10.09
CA ALA A 262 2.17 9.14 10.28
C ALA A 262 1.56 8.04 9.40
N ASP A 263 2.42 7.15 8.89
CA ASP A 263 2.00 6.09 7.97
C ASP A 263 1.37 4.90 8.68
N TYR A 264 1.82 4.63 9.90
CA TYR A 264 1.23 3.65 10.80
C TYR A 264 1.58 3.98 12.25
N LEU A 265 0.82 3.40 13.17
CA LEU A 265 0.97 3.60 14.61
C LEU A 265 1.46 2.32 15.27
N GLY A 266 2.56 2.36 16.03
CA GLY A 266 2.99 1.27 16.89
C GLY A 266 2.27 1.34 18.23
N PHE A 267 1.50 0.32 18.61
CA PHE A 267 0.77 0.29 19.87
C PHE A 267 1.11 -0.97 20.67
N GLY A 268 1.59 -0.77 21.90
CA GLY A 268 1.98 -1.87 22.79
C GLY A 268 2.62 -1.38 24.08
N PRO A 269 3.13 -2.30 24.91
CA PRO A 269 3.05 -3.75 24.78
C PRO A 269 1.61 -4.26 24.98
N ILE A 270 1.13 -5.17 24.14
CA ILE A 270 -0.20 -5.78 24.32
C ILE A 270 -0.18 -6.95 25.30
N TYR A 271 0.91 -7.71 25.31
CA TYR A 271 1.16 -8.79 26.26
C TYR A 271 2.48 -8.56 26.99
N HIS A 272 2.72 -9.33 28.05
CA HIS A 272 3.97 -9.26 28.80
C HIS A 272 5.18 -9.56 27.90
N THR A 273 6.25 -8.77 28.03
CA THR A 273 7.49 -8.96 27.27
C THR A 273 8.70 -8.52 28.07
N SER A 274 9.79 -9.29 27.98
CA SER A 274 11.10 -8.94 28.53
C SER A 274 12.05 -8.33 27.48
N THR A 275 11.58 -8.14 26.23
CA THR A 275 12.44 -7.75 25.11
C THR A 275 12.70 -6.25 25.04
N LYS A 276 11.78 -5.43 25.55
CA LYS A 276 11.94 -3.97 25.65
C LYS A 276 11.89 -3.59 27.12
N LEU A 277 13.02 -3.16 27.68
CA LEU A 277 13.10 -2.74 29.09
C LEU A 277 12.22 -1.51 29.38
N ASP A 278 11.97 -0.71 28.34
CA ASP A 278 11.14 0.50 28.33
C ASP A 278 9.69 0.24 27.90
N ALA A 279 9.24 -1.02 27.86
CA ALA A 279 7.91 -1.36 27.33
C ALA A 279 6.75 -0.65 28.06
N GLY A 280 6.91 -0.24 29.31
CA GLY A 280 5.83 0.40 30.06
C GLY A 280 4.67 -0.55 30.36
N LYS A 281 3.48 0.00 30.64
CA LYS A 281 2.32 -0.80 31.10
C LYS A 281 1.65 -1.54 29.95
N ILE A 282 1.27 -2.80 30.22
CA ILE A 282 0.49 -3.64 29.31
C ILE A 282 -0.81 -2.94 28.93
N LYS A 283 -1.10 -2.89 27.62
CA LYS A 283 -2.31 -2.29 27.04
C LYS A 283 -3.39 -3.35 26.89
N THR A 284 -4.64 -2.99 27.14
CA THR A 284 -5.76 -3.91 26.99
C THR A 284 -6.20 -4.03 25.52
N LEU A 285 -6.78 -5.18 25.16
CA LEU A 285 -7.40 -5.37 23.84
C LEU A 285 -8.54 -4.38 23.58
N GLY A 286 -9.28 -3.97 24.62
CA GLY A 286 -10.31 -2.95 24.50
C GLY A 286 -9.75 -1.56 24.13
N LEU A 287 -8.56 -1.20 24.64
CA LEU A 287 -7.90 0.04 24.24
C LEU A 287 -7.35 -0.05 22.82
N LEU A 288 -6.79 -1.20 22.43
CA LEU A 288 -6.38 -1.47 21.05
C LEU A 288 -7.56 -1.30 20.08
N LYS A 289 -8.74 -1.88 20.38
CA LYS A 289 -9.95 -1.75 19.57
C LYS A 289 -10.40 -0.30 19.41
N LYS A 290 -10.43 0.45 20.52
CA LYS A 290 -10.78 1.89 20.48
C LYS A 290 -9.81 2.67 19.58
N LEU A 291 -8.53 2.33 19.62
CA LEU A 291 -7.51 2.98 18.79
C LEU A 291 -7.69 2.63 17.32
N THR A 292 -7.88 1.35 16.98
CA THR A 292 -8.10 0.92 15.59
C THR A 292 -9.40 1.45 15.00
N ASP A 293 -10.45 1.61 15.82
CA ASP A 293 -11.74 2.16 15.35
C ASP A 293 -11.70 3.67 15.11
N SER A 294 -10.83 4.38 15.83
CA SER A 294 -10.74 5.85 15.77
C SER A 294 -9.58 6.37 14.90
N SER A 295 -8.73 5.47 14.38
CA SER A 295 -7.56 5.81 13.57
C SER A 295 -7.75 5.34 12.13
N SER A 296 -7.65 6.26 11.16
CA SER A 296 -7.54 5.86 9.74
C SER A 296 -6.13 5.33 9.39
N ALA A 297 -5.12 5.58 10.23
CA ALA A 297 -3.80 4.97 10.05
C ALA A 297 -3.79 3.51 10.54
N PRO A 298 -3.16 2.59 9.81
CA PRO A 298 -2.90 1.22 10.24
C PRO A 298 -2.22 1.16 11.62
N VAL A 299 -2.63 0.19 12.42
CA VAL A 299 -2.07 -0.05 13.75
C VAL A 299 -1.22 -1.31 13.72
N ALA A 300 0.03 -1.17 14.18
CA ALA A 300 0.95 -2.24 14.48
C ALA A 300 0.86 -2.61 15.96
N ALA A 301 0.31 -3.78 16.29
CA ALA A 301 0.35 -4.29 17.65
C ALA A 301 1.75 -4.85 17.93
N ILE A 302 2.31 -4.54 19.11
CA ILE A 302 3.62 -5.04 19.53
C ILE A 302 3.62 -5.46 21.00
N GLY A 303 4.54 -6.36 21.36
CA GLY A 303 4.84 -6.72 22.74
C GLY A 303 4.22 -8.06 23.16
N GLY A 304 5.07 -9.06 23.38
CA GLY A 304 4.69 -10.38 23.89
C GLY A 304 3.84 -11.22 22.93
N ILE A 305 3.87 -10.90 21.64
CA ILE A 305 3.02 -11.56 20.64
C ILE A 305 3.67 -12.87 20.18
N THR A 306 2.88 -13.93 20.20
CA THR A 306 3.19 -15.28 19.73
C THR A 306 2.14 -15.71 18.69
N PRO A 307 2.36 -16.79 17.93
CA PRO A 307 1.34 -17.29 17.00
C PRO A 307 -0.01 -17.52 17.71
N GLU A 308 0.01 -18.10 18.91
CA GLU A 308 -1.18 -18.51 19.67
C GLU A 308 -2.06 -17.32 20.07
N ASN A 309 -1.47 -16.14 20.30
CA ASN A 309 -2.19 -14.94 20.74
C ASN A 309 -2.38 -13.88 19.62
N THR A 310 -2.11 -14.24 18.36
CA THR A 310 -2.21 -13.32 17.22
C THR A 310 -3.65 -13.02 16.80
N LEU A 311 -4.52 -14.04 16.77
CA LEU A 311 -5.87 -13.91 16.23
C LEU A 311 -6.73 -12.84 16.93
N PRO A 312 -6.72 -12.71 18.28
CA PRO A 312 -7.44 -11.63 18.97
C PRO A 312 -7.01 -10.23 18.51
N LEU A 313 -5.75 -10.01 18.16
CA LEU A 313 -5.26 -8.71 17.70
C LEU A 313 -5.85 -8.35 16.33
N LEU A 314 -5.90 -9.32 15.43
CA LEU A 314 -6.49 -9.18 14.09
C LEU A 314 -8.00 -8.92 14.16
N LEU A 315 -8.71 -9.65 15.02
CA LEU A 315 -10.14 -9.43 15.29
C LEU A 315 -10.41 -8.03 15.84
N ASN A 316 -9.47 -7.48 16.61
CA ASN A 316 -9.52 -6.11 17.11
C ASN A 316 -8.95 -5.06 16.14
N GLY A 317 -8.85 -5.36 14.84
CA GLY A 317 -8.58 -4.36 13.80
C GLY A 317 -7.10 -4.06 13.53
N THR A 318 -6.17 -4.77 14.20
CA THR A 318 -4.74 -4.62 13.95
C THR A 318 -4.39 -5.00 12.51
N LYS A 319 -3.48 -4.23 11.90
CA LYS A 319 -3.01 -4.47 10.53
C LYS A 319 -1.57 -4.95 10.44
N LEU A 320 -0.74 -4.64 11.42
CA LEU A 320 0.62 -5.15 11.46
C LEU A 320 0.87 -5.89 12.77
N ILE A 321 1.38 -7.12 12.67
CA ILE A 321 1.74 -7.92 13.83
C ILE A 321 3.25 -7.78 14.05
N ALA A 322 3.65 -6.92 14.96
CA ALA A 322 5.07 -6.63 15.19
C ALA A 322 5.70 -7.60 16.20
N VAL A 323 6.73 -8.31 15.77
CA VAL A 323 7.35 -9.41 16.54
C VAL A 323 8.88 -9.28 16.57
N ILE A 324 9.49 -9.65 17.71
CA ILE A 324 10.95 -9.65 17.89
C ILE A 324 11.39 -11.03 18.37
N SER A 325 11.37 -11.24 19.69
CA SER A 325 11.94 -12.41 20.35
C SER A 325 11.16 -13.69 20.08
N SER A 326 9.84 -13.62 19.91
CA SER A 326 9.04 -14.80 19.56
C SER A 326 9.50 -15.46 18.26
N VAL A 327 10.07 -14.70 17.33
CA VAL A 327 10.68 -15.21 16.10
C VAL A 327 12.17 -15.49 16.29
N PHE A 328 12.93 -14.50 16.73
CA PHE A 328 14.39 -14.54 16.65
C PHE A 328 15.09 -15.17 17.85
N ASN A 329 14.40 -15.36 18.98
CA ASN A 329 14.89 -16.14 20.12
C ASN A 329 14.52 -17.63 20.01
N ASN A 330 14.36 -18.12 18.77
CA ASN A 330 14.00 -19.50 18.46
C ASN A 330 15.05 -20.09 17.50
N PRO A 331 15.45 -21.38 17.63
CA PRO A 331 16.40 -22.01 16.72
C PRO A 331 15.89 -22.11 15.27
N ALA A 332 14.58 -22.03 15.04
CA ALA A 332 13.94 -22.16 13.73
C ALA A 332 13.04 -20.95 13.39
N PRO A 333 13.60 -19.73 13.24
CA PRO A 333 12.83 -18.50 13.01
C PRO A 333 11.92 -18.58 11.77
N ALA A 334 12.38 -19.23 10.69
CA ALA A 334 11.60 -19.43 9.47
C ALA A 334 10.28 -20.21 9.72
N LYS A 335 10.32 -21.21 10.61
CA LYS A 335 9.12 -21.99 10.98
C LYS A 335 8.12 -21.11 11.74
N VAL A 336 8.61 -20.27 12.65
CA VAL A 336 7.77 -19.35 13.43
C VAL A 336 7.12 -18.29 12.53
N LEU A 337 7.89 -17.68 11.62
CA LEU A 337 7.36 -16.73 10.62
C LEU A 337 6.24 -17.38 9.78
N LYS A 338 6.42 -18.63 9.35
CA LYS A 338 5.39 -19.39 8.61
C LYS A 338 4.12 -19.62 9.42
N SER A 339 4.23 -19.86 10.73
CA SER A 339 3.07 -20.01 11.62
C SER A 339 2.27 -18.71 11.72
N PHE A 340 2.93 -17.57 11.95
CA PHE A 340 2.26 -16.25 11.94
C PHE A 340 1.57 -15.97 10.60
N ASN A 341 2.28 -16.18 9.49
CA ASN A 341 1.74 -15.92 8.16
C ASN A 341 0.53 -16.81 7.83
N SER A 342 0.52 -18.07 8.27
CA SER A 342 -0.65 -18.95 8.11
C SER A 342 -1.88 -18.40 8.84
N ILE A 343 -1.72 -17.90 10.07
CA ILE A 343 -2.83 -17.33 10.86
C ILE A 343 -3.38 -16.08 10.18
N ILE A 344 -2.50 -15.18 9.74
CA ILE A 344 -2.88 -13.95 9.04
C ILE A 344 -3.62 -14.26 7.74
N LYS A 345 -3.12 -15.21 6.94
CA LYS A 345 -3.77 -15.65 5.68
C LYS A 345 -5.14 -16.25 5.92
N ASN A 346 -5.28 -17.10 6.93
CA ASN A 346 -6.56 -17.71 7.28
C ASN A 346 -7.58 -16.64 7.69
N PHE A 347 -7.18 -15.69 8.53
CA PHE A 347 -8.02 -14.55 8.91
C PHE A 347 -8.50 -13.74 7.70
N ILE A 348 -7.60 -13.42 6.76
CA ILE A 348 -7.95 -12.69 5.53
C ILE A 348 -8.95 -13.50 4.69
N LYS A 349 -8.73 -14.82 4.55
CA LYS A 349 -9.61 -15.71 3.78
C LYS A 349 -11.01 -15.80 4.39
N GLU A 350 -11.12 -15.89 5.71
CA GLU A 350 -12.40 -15.93 6.42
C GLU A 350 -13.17 -14.62 6.28
N LYS A 351 -12.50 -13.47 6.46
CA LYS A 351 -13.09 -12.14 6.23
C LYS A 351 -13.67 -11.98 4.82
N ARG A 352 -13.01 -12.53 3.80
CA ARG A 352 -13.49 -12.47 2.40
C ARG A 352 -14.72 -13.34 2.14
N LYS A 353 -14.96 -14.40 2.92
CA LYS A 353 -16.15 -15.25 2.78
C LYS A 353 -17.39 -14.67 3.45
N ALA A 354 -17.19 -13.76 4.40
CA ALA A 354 -18.26 -13.13 5.18
C ALA A 354 -18.82 -11.85 4.53
N VAL A 355 -18.27 -11.44 3.39
CA VAL A 355 -18.70 -10.33 2.53
C VAL A 355 -19.21 -10.92 1.24
#